data_AF-Q5UWJ0-F1
#
_entry.id   AF-Q5UWJ0-F1
#
_cell.length_a   1.000
_cell.length_b   1.000
_cell.length_c   1.000
_cell.angle_alpha   90.00
_cell.angle_beta   90.00
_cell.angle_gamma   90.00
#
_symmetry.space_group_name_H-M   'P 1'
#
loop_
_entity.id
_entity.type
_entity.pdbx_description
1 polymer ?
#
loop_
_entity_poly.entity_id
_entity_poly.type
_entity_poly.pdbx_seq_one_letter_code
_entity_poly.pdbx_strand_id
1 'polypeptide(L)'
;MSPTTLQRSMDREWSTLMFVIVSNTLPAAGVVFFRWRASEILVLYWIEVVVMVAAYSVAALFAKQPIVLEDRDFYIVGYGKREELNEDRWSGDPEPVNRIKSFLPDVVRSRLPPIYRRNFRVVGRSLTIMLFLAVLWAYLGDIVSNPVAALGSPAVILGSLAVCTSQLVELRREYFVPNTYEDWSAYMTVEAAQRVVAFYIMLGVAVVPMTIISLLVFGLLLDLVSGGFVTSASISGSAGIDLSVLAPVVIFSTGKAVVDWSRRTVGIRTDTDGLVGWFTPENLHLREWEQERR
;
A
#
# COMPACT_ATOMS: atom_id res chain seq x y z
N MET A 1 9.30 -5.69 -35.61
CA MET A 1 9.75 -5.90 -34.22
C MET A 1 10.71 -7.08 -34.24
N SER A 2 11.95 -6.95 -33.73
CA SER A 2 12.94 -8.02 -33.82
C SER A 2 12.71 -9.09 -32.74
N PRO A 3 13.06 -10.37 -32.99
CA PRO A 3 12.92 -11.44 -31.99
C PRO A 3 13.66 -11.13 -30.67
N THR A 4 14.75 -10.37 -30.74
CA THR A 4 15.52 -9.90 -29.57
C THR A 4 14.78 -8.86 -28.71
N THR A 5 13.89 -8.04 -29.30
CA THR A 5 13.06 -7.09 -28.54
C THR A 5 11.91 -7.77 -27.78
N LEU A 6 11.33 -8.83 -28.36
CA LEU A 6 10.27 -9.62 -27.72
C LEU A 6 10.82 -10.45 -26.54
N GLN A 7 12.02 -11.02 -26.69
CA GLN A 7 12.63 -11.81 -25.62
C GLN A 7 12.96 -10.95 -24.39
N ARG A 8 13.49 -9.72 -24.58
CA ARG A 8 13.77 -8.79 -23.47
C ARG A 8 12.52 -8.31 -22.74
N SER A 9 11.40 -8.11 -23.44
CA SER A 9 10.14 -7.72 -22.78
C SER A 9 9.59 -8.85 -21.94
N MET A 10 9.58 -10.08 -22.49
CA MET A 10 9.16 -11.28 -21.76
C MET A 10 10.02 -11.53 -20.52
N ASP A 11 11.35 -11.47 -20.62
CA ASP A 11 12.25 -11.70 -19.48
C ASP A 11 11.99 -10.68 -18.35
N ARG A 12 11.69 -9.43 -18.70
CA ARG A 12 11.37 -8.36 -17.75
C ARG A 12 10.01 -8.59 -17.07
N GLU A 13 8.99 -9.00 -17.82
CA GLU A 13 7.67 -9.33 -17.28
C GLU A 13 7.74 -10.54 -16.33
N TRP A 14 8.44 -11.61 -16.74
CA TRP A 14 8.66 -12.79 -15.92
C TRP A 14 9.42 -12.48 -14.63
N SER A 15 10.49 -11.69 -14.70
CA SER A 15 11.23 -11.28 -13.50
C SER A 15 10.36 -10.47 -12.53
N THR A 16 9.47 -9.63 -13.07
CA THR A 16 8.54 -8.80 -12.29
C THR A 16 7.53 -9.70 -11.57
N LEU A 17 6.92 -10.64 -12.31
CA LEU A 17 5.98 -11.61 -11.75
C LEU A 17 6.62 -12.50 -10.68
N MET A 18 7.81 -13.03 -10.96
CA MET A 18 8.54 -13.86 -10.00
C MET A 18 8.87 -13.09 -8.72
N PHE A 19 9.32 -11.84 -8.84
CA PHE A 19 9.56 -11.01 -7.66
C PHE A 19 8.28 -10.79 -6.84
N VAL A 20 7.17 -10.47 -7.50
CA VAL A 20 5.87 -10.25 -6.83
C VAL A 20 5.43 -11.53 -6.10
N ILE A 21 5.48 -12.68 -6.77
CA ILE A 21 5.08 -13.95 -6.17
C ILE A 21 5.97 -14.30 -4.97
N VAL A 22 7.29 -14.21 -5.13
CA VAL A 22 8.24 -14.57 -4.06
C VAL A 22 8.09 -13.65 -2.84
N SER A 23 8.04 -12.34 -3.06
CA SER A 23 7.90 -11.37 -1.96
C SER A 23 6.58 -11.51 -1.21
N ASN A 24 5.49 -11.81 -1.91
CA ASN A 24 4.16 -11.96 -1.31
C ASN A 24 3.90 -13.36 -0.74
N THR A 25 4.66 -14.39 -1.12
CA THR A 25 4.54 -15.73 -0.49
C THR A 25 5.28 -15.80 0.85
N LEU A 26 6.19 -14.86 1.12
CA LEU A 26 7.02 -14.86 2.32
C LEU A 26 6.24 -14.91 3.64
N PRO A 27 5.14 -14.14 3.85
CA PRO A 27 4.34 -14.24 5.07
C PRO A 27 3.73 -15.64 5.25
N ALA A 28 3.21 -16.25 4.18
CA ALA A 28 2.68 -17.61 4.23
C ALA A 28 3.78 -18.65 4.51
N ALA A 29 4.96 -18.50 3.90
CA ALA A 29 6.13 -19.31 4.23
C ALA A 29 6.57 -19.12 5.70
N GLY A 30 6.45 -17.89 6.22
CA GLY A 30 6.61 -17.54 7.63
C GLY A 30 5.74 -18.41 8.56
N VAL A 31 4.45 -18.52 8.25
CA VAL A 31 3.52 -19.38 9.01
C VAL A 31 3.93 -20.85 8.94
N VAL A 32 4.21 -21.35 7.73
CA VAL A 32 4.43 -22.78 7.49
C VAL A 32 5.77 -23.27 8.03
N PHE A 33 6.86 -22.55 7.76
CA PHE A 33 8.23 -23.01 8.08
C PHE A 33 8.77 -22.41 9.37
N PHE A 34 8.42 -21.16 9.67
CA PHE A 34 8.97 -20.41 10.81
C PHE A 34 7.98 -20.28 11.96
N ARG A 35 6.77 -20.86 11.84
CA ARG A 35 5.69 -20.83 12.84
C ARG A 35 5.37 -19.41 13.31
N TRP A 36 5.42 -18.45 12.38
CA TRP A 36 5.04 -17.08 12.65
C TRP A 36 3.62 -17.03 13.21
N ARG A 37 3.45 -16.27 14.29
CA ARG A 37 2.16 -16.09 14.93
C ARG A 37 1.31 -15.11 14.12
N ALA A 38 -0.01 -15.28 14.17
CA ALA A 38 -0.94 -14.34 13.55
C ALA A 38 -0.70 -12.89 14.01
N SER A 39 -0.32 -12.69 15.29
CA SER A 39 0.01 -11.38 15.84
C SER A 39 1.26 -10.76 15.20
N GLU A 40 2.30 -11.55 14.92
CA GLU A 40 3.52 -11.06 14.26
C GLU A 40 3.21 -10.60 12.83
N ILE A 41 2.41 -11.37 12.10
CA ILE A 41 2.02 -11.06 10.73
C ILE A 41 1.12 -9.83 10.68
N LEU A 42 0.14 -9.74 11.57
CA LEU A 42 -0.72 -8.57 11.71
C LEU A 42 0.11 -7.31 11.97
N VAL A 43 1.04 -7.38 12.93
CA VAL A 43 1.94 -6.25 13.26
C VAL A 43 2.77 -5.85 12.04
N LEU A 44 3.33 -6.80 11.30
CA LEU A 44 4.13 -6.50 10.10
C LEU A 44 3.32 -5.79 9.01
N TYR A 45 2.11 -6.27 8.70
CA TYR A 45 1.23 -5.59 7.75
C TYR A 45 0.80 -4.22 8.25
N TRP A 46 0.59 -4.07 9.55
CA TRP A 46 0.24 -2.80 10.15
C TRP A 46 1.38 -1.78 10.04
N ILE A 47 2.61 -2.21 10.34
CA ILE A 47 3.81 -1.39 10.17
C ILE A 47 3.99 -0.99 8.71
N GLU A 48 3.78 -1.91 7.78
CA GLU A 48 3.82 -1.61 6.34
C GLU A 48 2.84 -0.49 5.95
N VAL A 49 1.58 -0.58 6.39
CA VAL A 49 0.57 0.46 6.13
C VAL A 49 1.02 1.81 6.69
N VAL A 50 1.48 1.84 7.95
CA VAL A 50 1.94 3.07 8.61
C VAL A 50 3.15 3.67 7.91
N VAL A 51 4.14 2.84 7.58
CA VAL A 51 5.37 3.26 6.89
C VAL A 51 5.06 3.77 5.49
N MET A 52 4.15 3.11 4.75
CA MET A 52 3.70 3.58 3.44
C MET A 52 3.02 4.96 3.54
N VAL A 53 2.06 5.14 4.47
CA VAL A 53 1.40 6.44 4.68
C VAL A 53 2.42 7.51 5.03
N ALA A 54 3.35 7.23 5.94
CA ALA A 54 4.39 8.18 6.33
C ALA A 54 5.33 8.52 5.16
N ALA A 55 5.80 7.52 4.42
CA ALA A 55 6.73 7.69 3.31
C ALA A 55 6.10 8.54 2.18
N TYR A 56 4.86 8.23 1.79
CA TYR A 56 4.14 9.01 0.77
C TYR A 56 3.73 10.40 1.26
N SER A 57 3.44 10.57 2.54
CA SER A 57 3.22 11.88 3.15
C SER A 57 4.47 12.76 3.07
N VAL A 58 5.65 12.19 3.31
CA VAL A 58 6.93 12.89 3.13
C VAL A 58 7.18 13.18 1.65
N ALA A 59 6.94 12.21 0.76
CA ALA A 59 7.11 12.39 -0.68
C ALA A 59 6.24 13.51 -1.25
N ALA A 60 5.01 13.62 -0.77
CA ALA A 60 4.06 14.65 -1.20
C ALA A 60 4.56 16.09 -0.97
N LEU A 61 5.50 16.29 -0.03
CA LEU A 61 6.11 17.60 0.20
C LEU A 61 6.96 18.09 -0.98
N PHE A 62 7.45 17.18 -1.82
CA PHE A 62 8.28 17.47 -3.01
C PHE A 62 7.44 17.68 -4.28
N ALA A 63 6.14 17.38 -4.23
CA ALA A 63 5.25 17.44 -5.37
C ALA A 63 5.06 18.88 -5.89
N LYS A 64 5.27 19.09 -7.19
CA LYS A 64 5.31 20.42 -7.81
C LYS A 64 3.94 20.87 -8.31
N GLN A 65 3.13 19.99 -8.88
CA GLN A 65 1.90 20.39 -9.58
C GLN A 65 0.81 20.94 -8.64
N PRO A 66 -0.05 21.84 -9.14
CA PRO A 66 -1.22 22.30 -8.39
C PRO A 66 -2.26 21.17 -8.24
N ILE A 67 -3.08 21.29 -7.21
CA ILE A 67 -4.17 20.35 -6.95
C ILE A 67 -5.36 20.73 -7.83
N VAL A 68 -5.97 19.73 -8.45
CA VAL A 68 -7.28 19.80 -9.11
C VAL A 68 -8.17 18.78 -8.43
N LEU A 69 -9.30 19.15 -7.86
CA LEU A 69 -10.21 18.22 -7.14
C LEU A 69 -11.49 17.89 -7.92
N GLU A 70 -11.78 18.65 -8.97
CA GLU A 70 -13.01 18.50 -9.75
C GLU A 70 -13.08 17.13 -10.42
N ASP A 71 -14.28 16.53 -10.42
CA ASP A 71 -14.61 15.26 -11.08
C ASP A 71 -13.66 14.08 -10.82
N ARG A 72 -13.10 14.02 -9.61
CA ARG A 72 -12.36 12.84 -9.14
C ARG A 72 -13.29 11.74 -8.62
N ASP A 73 -12.91 10.49 -8.87
CA ASP A 73 -13.63 9.32 -8.34
C ASP A 73 -13.21 8.98 -6.91
N PHE A 74 -11.98 9.34 -6.51
CA PHE A 74 -11.45 9.08 -5.18
C PHE A 74 -11.03 10.35 -4.44
N TYR A 75 -11.50 10.47 -3.19
CA TYR A 75 -11.14 11.56 -2.29
C TYR A 75 -10.23 11.09 -1.15
N ILE A 76 -9.06 11.74 -1.00
CA ILE A 76 -8.19 11.46 0.14
C ILE A 76 -8.86 11.93 1.44
N VAL A 77 -8.54 11.26 2.54
CA VAL A 77 -9.07 11.61 3.87
C VAL A 77 -8.84 13.10 4.16
N GLY A 78 -9.91 13.77 4.57
CA GLY A 78 -9.93 15.19 4.86
C GLY A 78 -10.34 16.07 3.67
N TYR A 79 -10.41 15.54 2.45
CA TYR A 79 -10.90 16.26 1.27
C TYR A 79 -12.21 15.64 0.78
N GLY A 80 -12.98 16.40 -0.01
CA GLY A 80 -14.24 15.92 -0.57
C GLY A 80 -14.70 16.77 -1.75
N LYS A 81 -15.74 16.30 -2.43
CA LYS A 81 -16.28 16.91 -3.67
C LYS A 81 -16.68 18.38 -3.55
N ARG A 82 -17.02 18.85 -2.34
CA ARG A 82 -17.46 20.23 -2.07
C ARG A 82 -16.37 21.10 -1.44
N GLU A 83 -15.13 20.64 -1.40
CA GLU A 83 -14.04 21.43 -0.82
C GLU A 83 -13.60 22.50 -1.82
N GLU A 84 -13.76 23.76 -1.45
CA GLU A 84 -13.23 24.88 -2.23
C GLU A 84 -11.71 24.98 -2.07
N LEU A 85 -10.99 24.87 -3.18
CA LEU A 85 -9.56 25.14 -3.21
C LEU A 85 -9.33 26.65 -3.19
N ASN A 86 -8.39 27.08 -2.35
CA ASN A 86 -7.93 28.46 -2.38
C ASN A 86 -7.07 28.67 -3.64
N GLU A 87 -7.65 29.25 -4.69
CA GLU A 87 -7.01 29.47 -5.98
C GLU A 87 -5.70 30.27 -5.86
N ASP A 88 -5.68 31.31 -5.00
CA ASP A 88 -4.49 32.13 -4.75
C ASP A 88 -3.27 31.32 -4.29
N ARG A 89 -3.48 30.21 -3.57
CA ARG A 89 -2.39 29.33 -3.11
C ARG A 89 -1.82 28.45 -4.23
N TRP A 90 -2.63 28.12 -5.23
CA TRP A 90 -2.31 27.12 -6.24
C TRP A 90 -2.03 27.72 -7.62
N SER A 91 -2.45 28.96 -7.88
CA SER A 91 -2.24 29.70 -9.13
C SER A 91 -0.81 30.24 -9.30
N GLY A 92 -0.09 30.46 -8.19
CA GLY A 92 1.28 30.98 -8.20
C GLY A 92 2.38 29.92 -8.34
N ASP A 93 3.57 30.40 -8.70
CA ASP A 93 4.79 29.58 -8.73
C ASP A 93 5.08 28.97 -7.36
N PRO A 94 5.47 27.68 -7.30
CA PRO A 94 5.63 27.00 -6.03
C PRO A 94 6.87 27.49 -5.26
N GLU A 95 6.65 28.08 -4.08
CA GLU A 95 7.74 28.60 -3.24
C GLU A 95 8.49 27.49 -2.47
N PRO A 96 9.80 27.29 -2.73
CA PRO A 96 10.59 26.28 -2.05
C PRO A 96 11.00 26.73 -0.63
N VAL A 97 10.92 25.82 0.33
CA VAL A 97 11.35 26.06 1.71
C VAL A 97 12.85 25.79 1.83
N ASN A 98 13.66 26.86 1.89
CA ASN A 98 15.11 26.72 2.02
C ASN A 98 15.59 26.39 3.45
N ARG A 99 14.77 26.60 4.49
CA ARG A 99 15.18 26.36 5.89
C ARG A 99 15.44 24.90 6.23
N ILE A 100 14.74 23.95 5.60
CA ILE A 100 14.91 22.53 5.93
C ILE A 100 16.24 21.99 5.36
N LYS A 101 16.74 22.59 4.27
CA LYS A 101 18.01 22.21 3.63
C LYS A 101 19.23 22.44 4.53
N SER A 102 19.13 23.32 5.54
CA SER A 102 20.25 23.61 6.45
C SER A 102 20.52 22.50 7.45
N PHE A 103 19.54 21.62 7.74
CA PHE A 103 19.68 20.53 8.72
C PHE A 103 20.15 19.21 8.11
N LEU A 104 20.20 19.10 6.77
CA LEU A 104 20.57 17.88 6.06
C LEU A 104 22.06 17.88 5.69
N PRO A 105 22.75 16.71 5.78
CA PRO A 105 24.11 16.56 5.28
C PRO A 105 24.24 16.92 3.79
N ASP A 106 25.37 17.52 3.39
CA ASP A 106 25.57 18.05 2.03
C ASP A 106 25.39 16.99 0.92
N VAL A 107 25.78 15.75 1.20
CA VAL A 107 25.62 14.60 0.29
C VAL A 107 24.15 14.32 -0.03
N VAL A 108 23.26 14.53 0.94
CA VAL A 108 21.81 14.34 0.78
C VAL A 108 21.18 15.59 0.16
N ARG A 109 21.66 16.78 0.54
CA ARG A 109 21.16 18.08 0.05
C ARG A 109 21.24 18.20 -1.48
N SER A 110 22.34 17.77 -2.09
CA SER A 110 22.55 17.87 -3.54
C SER A 110 21.64 16.97 -4.38
N ARG A 111 21.01 15.96 -3.76
CA ARG A 111 20.18 14.95 -4.45
C ARG A 111 18.69 15.07 -4.16
N LEU A 112 18.29 15.89 -3.19
CA LEU A 112 16.89 16.04 -2.82
C LEU A 112 16.22 17.18 -3.60
N PRO A 113 15.02 16.93 -4.19
CA PRO A 113 14.21 17.99 -4.78
C PRO A 113 13.80 19.07 -3.77
N PRO A 114 13.33 20.24 -4.22
CA PRO A 114 12.78 21.27 -3.33
C PRO A 114 11.50 20.78 -2.61
N ILE A 115 11.32 21.21 -1.36
CA ILE A 115 10.10 21.01 -0.57
C ILE A 115 9.24 22.27 -0.67
N TYR A 116 7.93 22.13 -0.89
CA TYR A 116 7.02 23.27 -1.04
C TYR A 116 6.15 23.49 0.19
N ARG A 117 6.08 24.74 0.67
CA ARG A 117 5.35 25.08 1.90
C ARG A 117 3.85 24.80 1.80
N ARG A 118 3.26 24.99 0.62
CA ARG A 118 1.83 24.76 0.37
C ARG A 118 1.39 23.32 0.62
N ASN A 119 2.32 22.36 0.46
CA ASN A 119 2.04 20.93 0.59
C ASN A 119 1.86 20.48 2.06
N PHE A 120 2.42 21.21 3.03
CA PHE A 120 2.32 20.83 4.45
C PHE A 120 0.88 20.76 4.96
N ARG A 121 0.00 21.65 4.50
CA ARG A 121 -1.42 21.62 4.93
C ARG A 121 -2.14 20.39 4.36
N VAL A 122 -1.82 20.01 3.13
CA VAL A 122 -2.40 18.84 2.46
C VAL A 122 -2.00 17.58 3.21
N VAL A 123 -0.69 17.43 3.48
CA VAL A 123 -0.15 16.32 4.25
C VAL A 123 -0.70 16.31 5.68
N GLY A 124 -0.73 17.45 6.37
CA GLY A 124 -1.27 17.53 7.73
C GLY A 124 -2.73 17.12 7.81
N ARG A 125 -3.57 17.55 6.85
CA ARG A 125 -4.99 17.19 6.80
C ARG A 125 -5.18 15.71 6.43
N SER A 126 -4.39 15.17 5.51
CA SER A 126 -4.48 13.77 5.10
C SER A 126 -4.00 12.79 6.17
N LEU A 127 -3.08 13.21 7.05
CA LEU A 127 -2.63 12.42 8.21
C LEU A 127 -3.73 12.14 9.24
N THR A 128 -4.92 12.74 9.11
CA THR A 128 -6.11 12.32 9.87
C THR A 128 -6.41 10.83 9.67
N ILE A 129 -6.00 10.23 8.55
CA ILE A 129 -6.08 8.78 8.34
C ILE A 129 -5.35 7.97 9.43
N MET A 130 -4.28 8.52 10.03
CA MET A 130 -3.55 7.87 11.11
C MET A 130 -4.41 7.69 12.37
N LEU A 131 -5.35 8.62 12.63
CA LEU A 131 -6.30 8.46 13.74
C LEU A 131 -7.27 7.30 13.46
N PHE A 132 -7.78 7.22 12.24
CA PHE A 132 -8.64 6.11 11.83
C PHE A 132 -7.92 4.77 11.92
N LEU A 133 -6.67 4.71 11.44
CA LEU A 133 -5.81 3.55 11.59
C LEU A 133 -5.61 3.23 13.08
N ALA A 134 -5.27 4.18 13.94
CA ALA A 134 -5.09 3.93 15.37
C ALA A 134 -6.34 3.34 16.05
N VAL A 135 -7.55 3.81 15.68
CA VAL A 135 -8.81 3.22 16.16
C VAL A 135 -8.98 1.78 15.65
N LEU A 136 -8.72 1.54 14.37
CA LEU A 136 -8.78 0.21 13.78
C LEU A 136 -7.75 -0.75 14.41
N TRP A 137 -6.55 -0.26 14.75
CA TRP A 137 -5.54 -1.01 15.48
C TRP A 137 -6.04 -1.43 16.86
N ALA A 138 -6.65 -0.51 17.61
CA ALA A 138 -7.22 -0.81 18.92
C ALA A 138 -8.28 -1.91 18.82
N TYR A 139 -9.17 -1.80 17.83
CA TYR A 139 -10.19 -2.82 17.57
C TYR A 139 -9.59 -4.20 17.21
N LEU A 140 -8.63 -4.24 16.28
CA LEU A 140 -7.99 -5.50 15.88
C LEU A 140 -7.12 -6.09 16.99
N GLY A 141 -6.55 -5.24 17.84
CA GLY A 141 -5.69 -5.64 18.95
C GLY A 141 -6.42 -6.37 20.07
N ASP A 142 -7.71 -6.11 20.24
CA ASP A 142 -8.56 -6.88 21.17
C ASP A 142 -8.92 -8.26 20.62
N ILE A 143 -8.95 -8.41 19.30
CA ILE A 143 -9.31 -9.68 18.62
C ILE A 143 -8.12 -10.65 18.62
N VAL A 144 -6.91 -10.14 18.41
CA VAL A 144 -5.71 -10.96 18.26
C VAL A 144 -4.93 -11.02 19.58
N SER A 145 -4.45 -12.21 19.95
CA SER A 145 -3.72 -12.40 21.20
C SER A 145 -2.40 -11.60 21.25
N ASN A 146 -2.43 -10.48 21.98
CA ASN A 146 -1.28 -9.67 22.40
C ASN A 146 -0.34 -9.21 21.25
N PRO A 147 -0.82 -8.34 20.33
CA PRO A 147 0.01 -7.81 19.24
C PRO A 147 1.13 -6.89 19.74
N VAL A 148 0.97 -6.26 20.90
CA VAL A 148 2.00 -5.38 21.48
C VAL A 148 3.24 -6.19 21.87
N ALA A 149 3.07 -7.39 22.44
CA ALA A 149 4.20 -8.26 22.73
C ALA A 149 4.94 -8.72 21.46
N ALA A 150 4.23 -8.85 20.34
CA ALA A 150 4.84 -9.23 19.07
C ALA A 150 5.78 -8.14 18.49
N LEU A 151 5.65 -6.86 18.89
CA LEU A 151 6.60 -5.81 18.50
C LEU A 151 8.04 -6.09 18.95
N GLY A 152 8.21 -6.82 20.06
CA GLY A 152 9.53 -7.23 20.57
C GLY A 152 10.09 -8.49 19.91
N SER A 153 9.33 -9.12 19.00
CA SER A 153 9.77 -10.36 18.36
C SER A 153 10.89 -10.09 17.35
N PRO A 154 11.96 -10.91 17.30
CA PRO A 154 13.02 -10.75 16.31
C PRO A 154 12.51 -10.76 14.86
N ALA A 155 11.48 -11.57 14.59
CA ALA A 155 10.85 -11.64 13.28
C ALA A 155 10.19 -10.31 12.90
N VAL A 156 9.46 -9.68 13.84
CA VAL A 156 8.84 -8.38 13.61
C VAL A 156 9.89 -7.29 13.46
N ILE A 157 10.94 -7.27 14.28
CA ILE A 157 12.01 -6.26 14.18
C ILE A 157 12.70 -6.33 12.82
N LEU A 158 13.14 -7.52 12.41
CA LEU A 158 13.81 -7.72 11.11
C LEU A 158 12.86 -7.45 9.94
N GLY A 159 11.61 -7.92 10.05
CA GLY A 159 10.58 -7.66 9.05
C GLY A 159 10.26 -6.16 8.93
N SER A 160 10.21 -5.43 10.04
CA SER A 160 9.98 -3.97 10.04
C SER A 160 11.12 -3.23 9.34
N LEU A 161 12.37 -3.62 9.57
CA LEU A 161 13.53 -3.08 8.85
C LEU A 161 13.45 -3.39 7.35
N ALA A 162 13.06 -4.63 6.99
CA ALA A 162 12.87 -5.03 5.60
C ALA A 162 11.74 -4.21 4.94
N VAL A 163 10.62 -4.00 5.63
CA VAL A 163 9.49 -3.17 5.17
C VAL A 163 9.93 -1.73 4.97
N CYS A 164 10.59 -1.12 5.96
CA CYS A 164 11.09 0.25 5.86
C CYS A 164 12.06 0.44 4.69
N THR A 165 13.03 -0.48 4.55
CA THR A 165 14.01 -0.41 3.45
C THR A 165 13.34 -0.65 2.09
N SER A 166 12.41 -1.60 1.99
CA SER A 166 11.64 -1.87 0.79
C SER A 166 10.84 -0.63 0.36
N GLN A 167 10.09 -0.02 1.28
CA GLN A 167 9.28 1.16 0.98
C GLN A 167 10.14 2.34 0.50
N LEU A 168 11.30 2.56 1.13
CA LEU A 168 12.21 3.62 0.73
C LEU A 168 12.83 3.37 -0.66
N VAL A 169 13.20 2.12 -0.95
CA VAL A 169 13.74 1.72 -2.26
C VAL A 169 12.69 1.90 -3.35
N GLU A 170 11.46 1.46 -3.08
CA GLU A 170 10.34 1.59 -3.99
C GLU A 170 10.01 3.05 -4.28
N LEU A 171 9.85 3.85 -3.23
CA LEU A 171 9.59 5.28 -3.35
C LEU A 171 10.72 6.00 -4.11
N ARG A 172 11.97 5.65 -3.83
CA ARG A 172 13.11 6.21 -4.57
C ARG A 172 13.02 5.84 -6.06
N ARG A 173 12.79 4.57 -6.37
CA ARG A 173 12.79 4.05 -7.74
C ARG A 173 11.61 4.56 -8.57
N GLU A 174 10.43 4.67 -7.96
CA GLU A 174 9.19 4.98 -8.66
C GLU A 174 8.85 6.47 -8.67
N TYR A 175 9.23 7.22 -7.62
CA TYR A 175 8.84 8.62 -7.48
C TYR A 175 9.99 9.59 -7.72
N PHE A 176 11.16 9.34 -7.11
CA PHE A 176 12.28 10.29 -7.18
C PHE A 176 13.17 10.10 -8.40
N VAL A 177 13.54 8.87 -8.75
CA VAL A 177 14.42 8.57 -9.90
C VAL A 177 13.83 9.04 -11.24
N PRO A 178 12.54 8.82 -11.53
CA PRO A 178 11.92 9.29 -12.77
C PRO A 178 11.38 10.74 -12.67
N ASN A 179 11.67 11.46 -11.59
CA ASN A 179 11.20 12.83 -11.35
C ASN A 179 9.67 13.01 -11.35
N THR A 180 8.92 11.97 -10.97
CA THR A 180 7.44 12.00 -10.90
C THR A 180 6.90 13.09 -9.99
N TYR A 181 7.69 13.54 -9.02
CA TYR A 181 7.36 14.69 -8.18
C TYR A 181 7.15 15.99 -8.97
N GLU A 182 7.66 16.10 -10.20
CA GLU A 182 7.43 17.26 -11.08
C GLU A 182 6.06 17.22 -11.76
N ASP A 183 5.52 16.03 -11.99
CA ASP A 183 4.26 15.81 -12.72
C ASP A 183 3.08 15.57 -11.77
N TRP A 184 3.34 15.30 -10.50
CA TRP A 184 2.30 15.02 -9.51
C TRP A 184 2.06 16.19 -8.58
N SER A 185 0.81 16.30 -8.13
CA SER A 185 0.44 17.18 -7.03
C SER A 185 0.64 16.47 -5.68
N ALA A 186 0.70 17.25 -4.60
CA ALA A 186 0.78 16.68 -3.25
C ALA A 186 -0.42 15.77 -2.95
N TYR A 187 -1.59 16.13 -3.48
CA TYR A 187 -2.81 15.34 -3.38
C TYR A 187 -2.64 13.98 -4.05
N MET A 188 -2.22 13.94 -5.33
CA MET A 188 -2.02 12.69 -6.08
C MET A 188 -1.01 11.76 -5.40
N THR A 189 0.05 12.34 -4.83
CA THR A 189 1.06 11.55 -4.12
C THR A 189 0.48 10.85 -2.89
N VAL A 190 -0.36 11.55 -2.12
CA VAL A 190 -1.05 10.95 -0.97
C VAL A 190 -2.16 9.98 -1.42
N GLU A 191 -2.86 10.32 -2.49
CA GLU A 191 -3.94 9.52 -3.08
C GLU A 191 -3.45 8.13 -3.47
N ALA A 192 -2.26 8.03 -4.09
CA ALA A 192 -1.64 6.76 -4.45
C ALA A 192 -1.51 5.82 -3.23
N ALA A 193 -1.03 6.33 -2.09
CA ALA A 193 -0.93 5.53 -0.87
C ALA A 193 -2.31 5.21 -0.28
N GLN A 194 -3.22 6.19 -0.21
CA GLN A 194 -4.52 5.98 0.42
C GLN A 194 -5.43 5.02 -0.35
N ARG A 195 -5.32 4.94 -1.68
CA ARG A 195 -6.01 3.92 -2.50
C ARG A 195 -5.56 2.50 -2.11
N VAL A 196 -4.26 2.30 -1.91
CA VAL A 196 -3.71 1.01 -1.43
C VAL A 196 -4.18 0.72 -0.01
N VAL A 197 -4.15 1.71 0.88
CA VAL A 197 -4.64 1.55 2.26
C VAL A 197 -6.14 1.20 2.28
N ALA A 198 -6.96 1.89 1.49
CA ALA A 198 -8.39 1.61 1.39
C ALA A 198 -8.65 0.17 0.93
N PHE A 199 -7.87 -0.31 -0.05
CA PHE A 199 -7.93 -1.69 -0.50
C PHE A 199 -7.52 -2.68 0.59
N TYR A 200 -6.42 -2.45 1.32
CA TYR A 200 -6.00 -3.32 2.43
C TYR A 200 -7.00 -3.32 3.59
N ILE A 201 -7.65 -2.20 3.87
CA ILE A 201 -8.71 -2.13 4.88
C ILE A 201 -9.92 -2.94 4.42
N MET A 202 -10.34 -2.82 3.15
CA MET A 202 -11.40 -3.67 2.59
C MET A 202 -11.02 -5.15 2.69
N LEU A 203 -9.79 -5.52 2.34
CA LEU A 203 -9.30 -6.89 2.41
C LEU A 203 -9.29 -7.42 3.86
N GLY A 204 -8.77 -6.64 4.80
CA GLY A 204 -8.63 -7.03 6.20
C GLY A 204 -9.94 -7.02 7.01
N VAL A 205 -10.86 -6.10 6.71
CA VAL A 205 -12.11 -5.92 7.49
C VAL A 205 -13.30 -6.64 6.86
N ALA A 206 -13.35 -6.78 5.53
CA ALA A 206 -14.44 -7.47 4.85
C ALA A 206 -14.04 -8.87 4.39
N VAL A 207 -13.00 -8.97 3.55
CA VAL A 207 -12.67 -10.24 2.88
C VAL A 207 -12.16 -11.28 3.88
N VAL A 208 -11.20 -10.93 4.73
CA VAL A 208 -10.62 -11.85 5.72
C VAL A 208 -11.68 -12.39 6.69
N PRO A 209 -12.51 -11.57 7.37
CA PRO A 209 -13.55 -12.10 8.25
C PRO A 209 -14.56 -12.98 7.51
N MET A 210 -14.99 -12.58 6.30
CA MET A 210 -15.88 -13.42 5.48
C MET A 210 -15.27 -14.78 5.19
N THR A 211 -13.97 -14.84 4.90
CA THR A 211 -13.29 -16.12 4.61
C THR A 211 -13.17 -17.01 5.84
N ILE A 212 -12.90 -16.43 7.01
CA ILE A 212 -12.90 -17.17 8.29
C ILE A 212 -14.30 -17.73 8.55
N ILE A 213 -15.35 -16.91 8.42
CA ILE A 213 -16.74 -17.33 8.59
C ILE A 213 -17.10 -18.44 7.60
N SER A 214 -16.74 -18.31 6.33
CA SER A 214 -16.99 -19.34 5.31
C SER A 214 -16.29 -20.65 5.64
N LEU A 215 -15.04 -20.63 6.10
CA LEU A 215 -14.32 -21.83 6.52
C LEU A 215 -14.96 -22.49 7.74
N LEU A 216 -15.40 -21.71 8.73
CA LEU A 216 -16.09 -22.22 9.91
C LEU A 216 -17.43 -22.87 9.55
N VAL A 217 -18.25 -22.20 8.72
CA VAL A 217 -19.53 -22.74 8.25
C VAL A 217 -19.32 -24.00 7.42
N PHE A 218 -18.34 -24.00 6.52
CA PHE A 218 -18.01 -25.17 5.71
C PHE A 218 -17.56 -26.35 6.58
N GLY A 219 -16.70 -26.11 7.58
CA GLY A 219 -16.27 -27.13 8.54
C GLY A 219 -17.44 -27.72 9.32
N LEU A 220 -18.37 -26.87 9.80
CA LEU A 220 -19.57 -27.32 10.51
C LEU A 220 -20.50 -28.15 9.63
N LEU A 221 -20.73 -27.73 8.39
CA LEU A 221 -21.55 -28.47 7.43
C LEU A 221 -20.93 -29.83 7.08
N LEU A 222 -19.62 -29.86 6.89
CA LEU A 222 -18.89 -31.08 6.59
C LEU A 222 -18.94 -32.06 7.76
N ASP A 223 -18.83 -31.57 8.99
CA ASP A 223 -18.97 -32.39 10.20
C ASP A 223 -20.38 -32.99 10.34
N LEU A 224 -21.41 -32.17 10.08
CA LEU A 224 -22.81 -32.61 10.07
C LEU A 224 -23.06 -33.72 9.05
N VAL A 225 -22.52 -33.58 7.83
CA VAL A 225 -22.68 -34.57 6.75
C VAL A 225 -21.87 -35.84 7.01
N SER A 226 -20.68 -35.72 7.60
CA SER A 226 -19.80 -36.85 7.90
C SER A 226 -20.10 -37.57 9.21
N GLY A 227 -21.13 -37.11 9.96
CA GLY A 227 -21.58 -37.75 11.19
C GLY A 227 -20.57 -37.68 12.34
N GLY A 228 -19.77 -36.61 12.42
CA GLY A 228 -18.79 -36.41 13.51
C GLY A 228 -17.43 -37.07 13.31
N PHE A 229 -17.23 -37.83 12.21
CA PHE A 229 -16.00 -38.61 11.95
C PHE A 229 -14.77 -37.73 11.68
N VAL A 230 -14.96 -36.47 11.31
CA VAL A 230 -13.89 -35.59 10.78
C VAL A 230 -13.24 -34.71 11.86
N THR A 231 -13.87 -34.55 13.04
CA THR A 231 -13.46 -33.58 14.08
C THR A 231 -12.08 -33.80 14.69
N SER A 232 -11.54 -35.02 14.72
CA SER A 232 -10.28 -35.28 15.43
C SER A 232 -9.02 -34.99 14.60
N ALA A 233 -9.12 -34.79 13.28
CA ALA A 233 -7.96 -34.71 12.39
C ALA A 233 -7.87 -33.47 11.48
N SER A 234 -8.91 -32.64 11.43
CA SER A 234 -9.07 -31.65 10.34
C SER A 234 -9.14 -30.19 10.78
N ILE A 235 -9.59 -29.89 12.00
CA ILE A 235 -9.64 -28.52 12.55
C ILE A 235 -8.33 -28.20 13.32
N SER A 236 -7.70 -29.22 13.92
CA SER A 236 -6.28 -29.21 14.24
C SER A 236 -5.57 -29.92 13.09
N GLY A 237 -5.04 -29.17 12.13
CA GLY A 237 -4.44 -29.76 10.93
C GLY A 237 -3.46 -30.87 11.30
N SER A 238 -3.57 -32.04 10.66
CA SER A 238 -2.68 -33.19 10.85
C SER A 238 -1.19 -32.88 10.62
N ALA A 239 -0.87 -31.69 10.09
CA ALA A 239 0.48 -31.15 9.88
C ALA A 239 0.92 -30.08 10.93
N GLY A 240 0.10 -29.77 11.94
CA GLY A 240 0.38 -28.73 12.94
C GLY A 240 0.26 -27.29 12.43
N ILE A 241 -0.35 -27.09 11.25
CA ILE A 241 -0.58 -25.77 10.65
C ILE A 241 -2.03 -25.36 10.95
N ASP A 242 -2.18 -24.21 11.61
CA ASP A 242 -3.49 -23.64 11.88
C ASP A 242 -4.07 -22.99 10.62
N LEU A 243 -5.03 -23.68 10.00
CA LEU A 243 -5.70 -23.22 8.78
C LEU A 243 -6.43 -21.88 9.00
N SER A 244 -6.88 -21.62 10.23
CA SER A 244 -7.53 -20.35 10.59
C SER A 244 -6.56 -19.16 10.55
N VAL A 245 -5.25 -19.41 10.66
CA VAL A 245 -4.19 -18.41 10.47
C VAL A 245 -3.70 -18.39 9.02
N LEU A 246 -3.46 -19.56 8.44
CA LEU A 246 -2.88 -19.64 7.09
C LEU A 246 -3.81 -19.05 6.02
N ALA A 247 -5.11 -19.35 6.07
CA ALA A 247 -6.04 -18.89 5.04
C ALA A 247 -6.15 -17.35 4.96
N PRO A 248 -6.36 -16.62 6.07
CA PRO A 248 -6.28 -15.15 6.07
C PRO A 248 -4.96 -14.60 5.52
N VAL A 249 -3.82 -15.20 5.92
CA VAL A 249 -2.50 -14.77 5.48
C VAL A 249 -2.33 -14.95 3.97
N VAL A 250 -2.76 -16.09 3.42
CA VAL A 250 -2.72 -16.36 1.98
C VAL A 250 -3.61 -15.37 1.22
N ILE A 251 -4.82 -15.10 1.71
CA ILE A 251 -5.76 -14.17 1.07
C ILE A 251 -5.21 -12.75 1.10
N PHE A 252 -4.70 -12.31 2.24
CA PHE A 252 -4.11 -10.98 2.36
C PHE A 252 -2.87 -10.84 1.48
N SER A 253 -1.98 -11.84 1.49
CA SER A 253 -0.80 -11.92 0.63
C SER A 253 -1.15 -11.91 -0.86
N THR A 254 -2.22 -12.59 -1.25
CA THR A 254 -2.70 -12.61 -2.64
C THR A 254 -3.20 -11.23 -3.05
N GLY A 255 -4.01 -10.58 -2.21
CA GLY A 255 -4.44 -9.20 -2.46
C GLY A 255 -3.26 -8.24 -2.57
N LYS A 256 -2.25 -8.37 -1.70
CA LYS A 256 -1.01 -7.59 -1.78
C LYS A 256 -0.24 -7.84 -3.09
N ALA A 257 -0.11 -9.09 -3.50
CA ALA A 257 0.51 -9.45 -4.78
C ALA A 257 -0.20 -8.78 -5.98
N VAL A 258 -1.53 -8.68 -5.94
CA VAL A 258 -2.32 -7.96 -6.95
C VAL A 258 -1.98 -6.47 -6.98
N VAL A 259 -1.84 -5.82 -5.82
CA VAL A 259 -1.41 -4.41 -5.74
C VAL A 259 -0.01 -4.23 -6.34
N ASP A 260 0.95 -5.03 -5.89
CA ASP A 260 2.35 -4.92 -6.32
C ASP A 260 2.50 -5.17 -7.82
N TRP A 261 1.81 -6.20 -8.34
CA TRP A 261 1.78 -6.50 -9.76
C TRP A 261 1.16 -5.35 -10.56
N SER A 262 0.02 -4.83 -10.09
CA SER A 262 -0.68 -3.74 -10.75
C SER A 262 0.20 -2.49 -10.87
N ARG A 263 0.78 -2.02 -9.75
CA ARG A 263 1.64 -0.82 -9.72
C ARG A 263 2.87 -0.96 -10.63
N ARG A 264 3.45 -2.15 -10.72
CA ARG A 264 4.62 -2.42 -11.57
C ARG A 264 4.30 -2.58 -13.05
N THR A 265 3.09 -3.05 -13.37
CA THR A 265 2.65 -3.29 -14.75
C THR A 265 2.19 -1.99 -15.41
N VAL A 266 1.41 -1.18 -14.70
CA VAL A 266 0.88 0.09 -15.24
C VAL A 266 1.96 1.17 -15.33
N GLY A 267 2.89 1.21 -14.37
CA GLY A 267 3.76 2.37 -14.21
C GLY A 267 2.92 3.65 -14.04
N ILE A 268 3.49 4.82 -14.37
CA ILE A 268 2.79 6.12 -14.25
C ILE A 268 1.76 6.34 -15.40
N ARG A 269 1.32 5.28 -16.11
CA ARG A 269 0.33 5.43 -17.19
C ARG A 269 -1.08 5.51 -16.61
N THR A 270 -1.61 6.72 -16.59
CA THR A 270 -2.84 7.13 -15.88
C THR A 270 -4.16 6.80 -16.59
N ASP A 271 -4.13 6.01 -17.68
CA ASP A 271 -5.28 5.76 -18.56
C ASP A 271 -5.65 4.28 -18.70
N THR A 272 -5.39 3.48 -17.66
CA THR A 272 -5.82 2.07 -17.67
C THR A 272 -7.11 1.91 -16.87
N ASP A 273 -8.23 1.68 -17.53
CA ASP A 273 -9.51 1.44 -16.84
C ASP A 273 -9.47 0.14 -16.00
N GLY A 274 -10.22 0.15 -14.89
CA GLY A 274 -10.46 -1.03 -14.04
C GLY A 274 -9.49 -1.20 -12.87
N LEU A 275 -9.40 -2.44 -12.34
CA LEU A 275 -8.65 -2.76 -11.10
C LEU A 275 -7.14 -2.49 -11.23
N VAL A 276 -6.63 -2.51 -12.45
CA VAL A 276 -5.22 -2.28 -12.77
C VAL A 276 -4.88 -0.79 -12.65
N GLY A 277 -5.72 0.13 -13.13
CA GLY A 277 -5.51 1.57 -12.91
C GLY A 277 -5.87 2.07 -11.51
N TRP A 278 -6.69 1.32 -10.75
CA TRP A 278 -7.19 1.76 -9.44
C TRP A 278 -6.11 2.19 -8.44
N PHE A 279 -4.92 1.58 -8.50
CA PHE A 279 -3.81 1.86 -7.59
C PHE A 279 -2.90 3.00 -8.05
N THR A 280 -3.17 3.60 -9.21
CA THR A 280 -2.51 4.82 -9.66
C THR A 280 -3.39 6.03 -9.35
N PRO A 281 -2.80 7.17 -8.96
CA PRO A 281 -3.59 8.36 -8.69
C PRO A 281 -4.13 8.96 -10.00
N GLU A 282 -5.31 9.57 -9.92
CA GLU A 282 -5.91 10.23 -11.08
C GLU A 282 -5.11 11.48 -11.48
N ASN A 283 -4.65 11.53 -12.73
CA ASN A 283 -3.98 12.69 -13.30
C ASN A 283 -4.90 13.41 -14.30
N LEU A 284 -5.53 14.49 -13.85
CA LEU A 284 -6.43 15.30 -14.68
C LEU A 284 -5.67 16.23 -15.62
N HIS A 285 -4.47 16.69 -15.23
CA HIS A 285 -3.61 17.53 -16.07
C HIS A 285 -3.26 16.86 -17.39
N LEU A 286 -3.07 15.54 -17.40
CA LEU A 286 -2.76 14.82 -18.64
C LEU A 286 -3.95 14.75 -19.61
N ARG A 287 -5.18 14.63 -19.08
CA ARG A 287 -6.40 14.54 -19.92
C ARG A 287 -6.67 15.86 -20.67
N GLU A 288 -6.45 16.99 -20.02
CA GLU A 288 -6.62 18.31 -20.65
C GLU A 288 -5.66 18.48 -21.85
N TRP A 289 -4.38 18.09 -21.67
CA TRP A 289 -3.36 18.18 -22.72
C TRP A 289 -3.62 17.25 -23.92
N GLU A 290 -4.26 16.10 -23.70
CA GLU A 290 -4.66 15.19 -24.78
C GLU A 290 -5.95 15.63 -25.48
N GLN A 291 -6.87 16.27 -24.76
CA GLN A 291 -8.08 16.87 -25.33
C GLN A 291 -7.75 18.09 -26.21
N GLU A 292 -6.79 18.93 -25.83
CA GLU A 292 -6.34 20.07 -26.63
C GLU A 292 -5.65 19.66 -27.96
N ARG A 293 -5.21 18.40 -28.09
CA ARG A 293 -4.56 17.88 -29.31
C ARG A 293 -5.49 17.12 -30.25
N ARG A 294 -6.75 16.88 -29.87
CA ARG A 294 -7.76 16.26 -30.74
C ARG A 294 -8.61 17.32 -31.42
#